data_AF-A0A356BW22-F1
#
_entry.id   AF-A0A356BW22-F1
#
_cell.length_a   1.000
_cell.length_b   1.000
_cell.length_c   1.000
_cell.angle_alpha   90.00
_cell.angle_beta   90.00
_cell.angle_gamma   90.00
#
_symmetry.space_group_name_H-M   'P 1'
#
loop_
_entity.id
_entity.type
_entity.pdbx_description
1 polymer ?
#
loop_
_entity_poly.entity_id
_entity_poly.type
_entity_poly.pdbx_seq_one_letter_code
_entity_poly.pdbx_strand_id
1 'polypeptide(L)'
;MCELEILYPFYRRVGEINVRYKDTGTAGFTLIELMVTLALVGLVIAGGFSLYFFADRSFVSGTVSADVQADIHLAMQRITNELQLAHTINFQEPNDASDENLHRLLVNESGLVELRTSRGNQILTSMNRGVADYELSFGTIDVDRNILGIELSSRDEKAPYSLQSEIQVLNIRPGQTFMGTGPSDTIYFTKSISQKERADAEVVRRRCLISSVFFDDQDPDLDVFRSFRDDQLQTTEVGRILIRWYYNVSPSLSDALEEVPLVQGIVRAFMRNLASYLRWQDTFHLLFVTTFATALLSVGWGRRRSRLLMEL
;
A
#
# COMPACT_ATOMS: atom_id res chain seq x y z
N MET A 1 -42.40 -72.15 -73.87
CA MET A 1 -43.86 -71.92 -73.84
C MET A 1 -44.08 -70.45 -73.49
N CYS A 2 -44.21 -69.47 -74.37
CA CYS A 2 -44.18 -69.30 -75.84
C CYS A 2 -43.18 -68.13 -76.09
N GLU A 3 -42.21 -68.09 -77.00
CA GLU A 3 -42.08 -68.46 -78.42
C GLU A 3 -42.95 -67.66 -79.41
N LEU A 4 -42.26 -67.21 -80.49
CA LEU A 4 -42.64 -66.44 -81.68
C LEU A 4 -42.67 -64.90 -81.54
N GLU A 5 -41.66 -64.12 -81.99
CA GLU A 5 -40.84 -64.19 -83.22
C GLU A 5 -41.72 -64.08 -84.48
N ILE A 6 -41.60 -62.98 -85.26
CA ILE A 6 -41.22 -62.92 -86.69
C ILE A 6 -41.87 -61.61 -87.26
N LEU A 7 -41.32 -60.73 -88.11
CA LEU A 7 -40.15 -60.68 -89.02
C LEU A 7 -39.76 -59.20 -89.29
N TYR A 8 -38.47 -58.99 -89.57
CA TYR A 8 -37.73 -57.84 -90.16
C TYR A 8 -38.23 -57.33 -91.53
N PRO A 9 -37.60 -56.36 -92.25
CA PRO A 9 -36.42 -55.48 -91.97
C PRO A 9 -36.63 -53.98 -92.35
N PHE A 10 -35.65 -53.07 -92.14
CA PHE A 10 -35.11 -52.13 -93.17
C PHE A 10 -34.20 -51.00 -92.57
N TYR A 11 -32.95 -50.96 -93.07
CA TYR A 11 -32.04 -49.79 -93.23
C TYR A 11 -31.38 -49.04 -92.03
N ARG A 12 -30.12 -49.42 -91.78
CA ARG A 12 -28.90 -48.60 -92.06
C ARG A 12 -28.85 -47.15 -91.56
N ARG A 13 -28.11 -46.90 -90.47
CA ARG A 13 -26.90 -46.03 -90.50
C ARG A 13 -26.10 -46.14 -89.20
N VAL A 14 -24.93 -46.77 -89.29
CA VAL A 14 -23.84 -46.58 -88.34
C VAL A 14 -23.32 -45.16 -88.56
N GLY A 15 -23.60 -44.26 -87.63
CA GLY A 15 -23.02 -42.93 -87.56
C GLY A 15 -21.92 -42.96 -86.51
N GLU A 16 -20.68 -42.86 -86.97
CA GLU A 16 -19.47 -42.68 -86.19
C GLU A 16 -19.66 -41.58 -85.12
N ILE A 17 -19.62 -41.94 -83.84
CA ILE A 17 -19.47 -40.95 -82.77
C ILE A 17 -17.99 -40.56 -82.77
N ASN A 18 -17.69 -39.56 -83.59
CA ASN A 18 -16.39 -38.94 -83.72
C ASN A 18 -16.09 -38.14 -82.44
N VAL A 19 -15.30 -38.71 -81.54
CA VAL A 19 -14.70 -37.97 -80.42
C VAL A 19 -13.64 -37.05 -81.01
N ARG A 20 -14.03 -35.81 -81.31
CA ARG A 20 -13.11 -34.75 -81.73
C ARG A 20 -12.79 -33.87 -80.52
N TYR A 21 -11.60 -34.05 -79.95
CA TYR A 21 -11.05 -33.13 -78.96
C TYR A 21 -10.54 -31.86 -79.63
N LYS A 22 -10.62 -30.76 -78.86
CA LYS A 22 -9.84 -29.51 -78.98
C LYS A 22 -10.43 -28.45 -79.92
N ASP A 23 -11.31 -27.63 -79.36
CA ASP A 23 -11.55 -26.29 -79.88
C ASP A 23 -10.50 -25.34 -79.27
N THR A 24 -9.45 -25.03 -80.05
CA THR A 24 -8.59 -23.87 -79.81
C THR A 24 -9.27 -22.64 -80.42
N GLY A 25 -10.40 -22.23 -79.85
CA GLY A 25 -11.05 -20.96 -80.12
C GLY A 25 -10.68 -19.98 -79.03
N THR A 26 -10.33 -18.75 -79.40
CA THR A 26 -10.08 -17.65 -78.44
C THR A 26 -11.28 -17.50 -77.50
N ALA A 27 -11.17 -18.03 -76.28
CA ALA A 27 -12.22 -17.91 -75.27
C ALA A 27 -12.27 -16.44 -74.81
N GLY A 28 -13.16 -15.67 -75.44
CA GLY A 28 -13.53 -14.34 -74.96
C GLY A 28 -14.39 -14.49 -73.71
N PHE A 29 -14.08 -13.74 -72.66
CA PHE A 29 -14.93 -13.67 -71.47
C PHE A 29 -16.33 -13.16 -71.85
N THR A 30 -17.36 -13.79 -71.31
CA THR A 30 -18.72 -13.27 -71.47
C THR A 30 -18.90 -12.00 -70.62
N LEU A 31 -19.63 -11.01 -71.13
CA LEU A 31 -19.81 -9.72 -70.43
C LEU A 31 -20.47 -9.92 -69.04
N ILE A 32 -21.36 -10.90 -68.91
CA ILE A 32 -22.00 -11.26 -67.64
C ILE A 32 -21.02 -11.83 -66.61
N GLU A 33 -20.06 -12.66 -67.04
CA GLU A 33 -19.03 -13.23 -66.16
C GLU A 33 -18.11 -12.14 -65.61
N LEU A 34 -17.75 -11.17 -66.46
CA LEU A 34 -16.96 -10.01 -66.03
C LEU A 34 -17.73 -9.12 -65.05
N MET A 35 -19.04 -8.94 -65.25
CA MET A 35 -19.89 -8.18 -64.31
C MET A 35 -20.02 -8.89 -62.96
N VAL A 36 -20.28 -10.21 -62.94
CA VAL A 36 -20.44 -10.97 -61.69
C VAL A 36 -19.12 -11.02 -60.91
N THR A 37 -18.00 -11.25 -61.58
CA THR A 37 -16.68 -11.27 -60.93
C THR A 37 -16.32 -9.91 -60.34
N LEU A 38 -16.51 -8.82 -61.07
CA LEU A 38 -16.30 -7.46 -60.55
C LEU A 38 -17.23 -7.14 -59.37
N ALA A 39 -18.50 -7.57 -59.42
CA ALA A 39 -19.43 -7.38 -58.32
C ALA A 39 -18.99 -8.14 -57.05
N LEU A 40 -18.55 -9.39 -57.19
CA LEU A 40 -18.05 -10.19 -56.07
C LEU A 40 -16.74 -9.63 -55.50
N VAL A 41 -15.82 -9.20 -56.36
CA VAL A 41 -14.57 -8.56 -55.94
C VAL A 41 -14.85 -7.26 -55.21
N GLY A 42 -15.74 -6.42 -55.74
CA GLY A 42 -16.16 -5.18 -55.08
C GLY A 42 -16.78 -5.43 -53.72
N LEU A 43 -17.62 -6.46 -53.59
CA LEU A 43 -18.23 -6.86 -52.32
C LEU A 43 -17.19 -7.31 -51.29
N VAL A 44 -16.24 -8.16 -51.70
CA VAL A 44 -15.15 -8.64 -50.83
C VAL A 44 -14.26 -7.48 -50.38
N ILE A 45 -13.89 -6.59 -51.30
CA ILE A 45 -13.05 -5.43 -51.00
C ILE A 45 -13.77 -4.49 -50.03
N ALA A 46 -15.05 -4.17 -50.28
CA ALA A 46 -15.84 -3.30 -49.42
C ALA A 46 -16.02 -3.89 -48.01
N GLY A 47 -16.32 -5.18 -47.91
CA GLY A 47 -16.42 -5.89 -46.63
C GLY A 47 -15.08 -5.92 -45.88
N GLY A 48 -13.99 -6.21 -46.59
CA GLY A 48 -12.64 -6.21 -46.03
C GLY A 48 -12.22 -4.85 -45.49
N PHE A 49 -12.41 -3.78 -46.25
CA PHE A 49 -12.11 -2.42 -45.79
C PHE A 49 -12.99 -1.99 -44.61
N SER A 50 -14.28 -2.33 -44.63
CA SER A 50 -15.18 -2.02 -43.51
C SER A 50 -14.71 -2.67 -42.21
N LEU A 51 -14.35 -3.97 -42.26
CA LEU A 51 -13.82 -4.68 -41.10
C LEU A 51 -12.47 -4.11 -40.64
N TYR A 52 -11.57 -3.81 -41.57
CA TYR A 52 -10.26 -3.23 -41.28
C TYR A 52 -10.38 -1.88 -40.54
N PHE A 53 -11.17 -0.94 -41.07
CA PHE A 53 -11.36 0.36 -40.41
C PHE A 53 -12.08 0.26 -39.08
N PHE A 54 -12.98 -0.69 -38.92
CA PHE A 54 -13.62 -0.96 -37.63
C PHE A 54 -12.60 -1.45 -36.61
N ALA A 55 -11.82 -2.47 -36.97
CA ALA A 55 -10.81 -3.06 -36.09
C ALA A 55 -9.75 -2.03 -35.68
N ASP A 56 -9.25 -1.24 -36.63
CA ASP A 56 -8.24 -0.21 -36.38
C ASP A 56 -8.76 0.86 -35.39
N ARG A 57 -9.94 1.44 -35.64
CA ARG A 57 -10.51 2.45 -34.74
C ARG A 57 -10.83 1.89 -33.36
N SER A 58 -11.37 0.68 -33.28
CA SER A 58 -11.66 0.03 -32.00
C SER A 58 -10.39 -0.28 -31.21
N PHE A 59 -9.33 -0.74 -31.88
CA PHE A 59 -8.05 -1.01 -31.23
C PHE A 59 -7.40 0.28 -30.72
N VAL A 60 -7.35 1.33 -31.54
CA VAL A 60 -6.75 2.62 -31.16
C VAL A 60 -7.51 3.25 -29.99
N SER A 61 -8.84 3.37 -30.08
CA SER A 61 -9.65 3.96 -29.00
C SER A 61 -9.59 3.13 -27.71
N GLY A 62 -9.58 1.81 -27.82
CA GLY A 62 -9.43 0.91 -26.68
C GLY A 62 -8.06 1.04 -26.02
N THR A 63 -6.99 1.17 -26.82
CA THR A 63 -5.62 1.35 -26.32
C THR A 63 -5.46 2.70 -25.62
N VAL A 64 -5.92 3.79 -26.23
CA VAL A 64 -5.86 5.13 -25.64
C VAL A 64 -6.62 5.17 -24.31
N SER A 65 -7.82 4.59 -24.25
CA SER A 65 -8.60 4.54 -23.00
C SER A 65 -7.92 3.72 -21.91
N ALA A 66 -7.32 2.58 -22.26
CA ALA A 66 -6.60 1.73 -21.32
C ALA A 66 -5.33 2.41 -20.78
N ASP A 67 -4.58 3.10 -21.66
CA ASP A 67 -3.39 3.87 -21.28
C ASP A 67 -3.74 5.00 -20.32
N VAL A 68 -4.78 5.79 -20.62
CA VAL A 68 -5.24 6.89 -19.74
C VAL A 68 -5.69 6.38 -18.38
N GLN A 69 -6.43 5.28 -18.33
CA GLN A 69 -6.84 4.66 -17.06
C GLN A 69 -5.63 4.17 -16.26
N ALA A 70 -4.66 3.53 -16.91
CA ALA A 70 -3.43 3.06 -16.26
C ALA A 70 -2.61 4.22 -15.69
N ASP A 71 -2.43 5.31 -16.46
CA ASP A 71 -1.74 6.51 -16.02
C ASP A 71 -2.43 7.14 -14.78
N ILE A 72 -3.76 7.28 -14.81
CA ILE A 72 -4.53 7.84 -13.69
C ILE A 72 -4.41 6.95 -12.44
N HIS A 73 -4.50 5.62 -12.58
CA HIS A 73 -4.35 4.70 -11.44
C HIS A 73 -2.93 4.75 -10.83
N LEU A 74 -1.89 4.72 -11.67
CA LEU A 74 -0.50 4.79 -11.20
C LEU A 74 -0.20 6.14 -10.55
N ALA A 75 -0.65 7.23 -11.16
CA ALA A 75 -0.49 8.57 -10.59
C ALA A 75 -1.24 8.69 -9.26
N MET A 76 -2.49 8.25 -9.18
CA MET A 76 -3.29 8.29 -7.95
C MET A 76 -2.65 7.49 -6.81
N GLN A 77 -2.15 6.28 -7.10
CA GLN A 77 -1.43 5.47 -6.11
C GLN A 77 -0.18 6.21 -5.61
N ARG A 78 0.56 6.85 -6.52
CA ARG A 78 1.77 7.60 -6.17
C ARG A 78 1.46 8.86 -5.35
N ILE A 79 0.47 9.64 -5.75
CA ILE A 79 -0.02 10.82 -5.02
C ILE A 79 -0.46 10.40 -3.62
N THR A 80 -1.27 9.35 -3.52
CA THR A 80 -1.76 8.81 -2.24
C THR A 80 -0.60 8.44 -1.31
N ASN A 81 0.39 7.71 -1.81
CA ASN A 81 1.56 7.31 -1.02
C ASN A 81 2.41 8.51 -0.56
N GLU A 82 2.54 9.55 -1.39
CA GLU A 82 3.28 10.76 -1.03
C GLU A 82 2.55 11.56 0.06
N LEU A 83 1.24 11.72 -0.08
CA LEU A 83 0.42 12.52 0.83
C LEU A 83 0.09 11.82 2.14
N GLN A 84 -0.05 10.48 2.15
CA GLN A 84 -0.32 9.72 3.37
C GLN A 84 0.76 9.90 4.44
N LEU A 85 2.01 10.12 4.00
CA LEU A 85 3.18 10.31 4.86
C LEU A 85 3.53 11.78 5.11
N ALA A 86 2.68 12.72 4.66
CA ALA A 86 2.92 14.14 4.82
C ALA A 86 2.82 14.58 6.28
N HIS A 87 3.69 15.53 6.67
CA HIS A 87 3.69 16.17 7.98
C HIS A 87 2.86 17.45 8.03
N THR A 88 2.84 18.18 6.92
CA THR A 88 2.06 19.41 6.73
C THR A 88 1.43 19.38 5.37
N ILE A 89 0.22 19.94 5.25
CA ILE A 89 -0.51 20.07 3.99
C ILE A 89 -1.11 21.47 3.94
N ASN A 90 -0.79 22.21 2.87
CA ASN A 90 -1.29 23.54 2.59
C ASN A 90 -1.92 23.57 1.19
N PHE A 91 -3.12 24.12 1.09
CA PHE A 91 -3.80 24.35 -0.19
C PHE A 91 -3.35 25.63 -0.90
N GLN A 92 -2.57 26.46 -0.21
CA GLN A 92 -2.00 27.70 -0.73
C GLN A 92 -0.50 27.66 -0.55
N GLU A 93 0.21 28.44 -1.38
CA GLU A 93 1.65 28.57 -1.28
C GLU A 93 2.02 29.07 0.13
N PRO A 94 2.83 28.31 0.90
CA PRO A 94 3.26 28.77 2.21
C PRO A 94 4.12 30.04 2.06
N ASN A 95 4.02 30.93 3.04
CA ASN A 95 4.85 32.16 3.08
C ASN A 95 6.37 31.86 3.04
N ASP A 96 6.78 30.67 3.45
CA ASP A 96 8.16 30.18 3.35
C ASP A 96 8.31 29.22 2.16
N ALA A 97 8.08 29.72 0.95
CA ALA A 97 8.20 28.97 -0.30
C ALA A 97 9.66 28.53 -0.60
N SER A 98 10.63 29.01 0.18
CA SER A 98 12.06 28.67 0.08
C SER A 98 12.47 27.41 0.85
N ASP A 99 11.56 26.75 1.57
CA ASP A 99 11.89 25.51 2.28
C ASP A 99 12.36 24.42 1.29
N GLU A 100 13.60 23.97 1.44
CA GLU A 100 14.20 22.91 0.63
C GLU A 100 13.46 21.57 0.77
N ASN A 101 12.59 21.41 1.76
CA ASN A 101 11.77 20.21 1.96
C ASN A 101 10.32 20.40 1.49
N LEU A 102 10.01 21.53 0.85
CA LEU A 102 8.70 21.78 0.28
C LEU A 102 8.50 20.94 -0.99
N HIS A 103 7.52 20.06 -0.92
CA HIS A 103 7.01 19.31 -2.06
C HIS A 103 5.74 19.99 -2.58
N ARG A 104 5.58 19.99 -3.90
CA ARG A 104 4.38 20.50 -4.57
C ARG A 104 3.88 19.50 -5.59
N LEU A 105 2.58 19.27 -5.58
CA LEU A 105 1.86 18.48 -6.57
C LEU A 105 0.95 19.44 -7.34
N LEU A 106 1.13 19.47 -8.66
CA LEU A 106 0.40 20.35 -9.58
C LEU A 106 0.26 19.70 -10.94
N VAL A 107 -0.66 20.21 -11.76
CA VAL A 107 -0.68 19.94 -13.20
C VAL A 107 0.18 20.99 -13.89
N ASN A 108 1.13 20.55 -14.72
CA ASN A 108 2.02 21.46 -15.43
C ASN A 108 1.34 22.08 -16.67
N GLU A 109 2.03 23.03 -17.32
CA GLU A 109 1.50 23.69 -18.54
C GLU A 109 1.23 22.73 -19.71
N SER A 110 1.86 21.55 -19.71
CA SER A 110 1.64 20.49 -20.70
C SER A 110 0.51 19.53 -20.31
N GLY A 111 -0.29 19.85 -19.28
CA GLY A 111 -1.41 19.02 -18.84
C GLY A 111 -1.02 17.74 -18.10
N LEU A 112 0.24 17.58 -17.68
CA LEU A 112 0.73 16.39 -16.98
C LEU A 112 0.84 16.64 -15.48
N VAL A 113 0.53 15.63 -14.68
CA VAL A 113 0.69 15.71 -13.22
C VAL A 113 2.17 15.62 -12.85
N GLU A 114 2.65 16.61 -12.13
CA GLU A 114 4.05 16.77 -11.73
C GLU A 114 4.19 16.88 -10.22
N LEU A 115 5.08 16.06 -9.66
CA LEU A 115 5.61 16.20 -8.31
C LEU A 115 6.93 16.96 -8.38
N ARG A 116 7.00 18.17 -7.85
CA ARG A 116 8.26 18.91 -7.72
C ARG A 116 8.80 18.77 -6.31
N THR A 117 10.07 18.42 -6.23
CA THR A 117 10.84 18.29 -5.00
C THR A 117 12.15 19.06 -5.14
N SER A 118 12.85 19.32 -4.05
CA SER A 118 14.21 19.89 -4.11
C SER A 118 15.23 19.01 -4.85
N ARG A 119 14.98 17.70 -4.92
CA ARG A 119 15.85 16.75 -5.65
C ARG A 119 15.58 16.72 -7.15
N GLY A 120 14.53 17.39 -7.60
CA GLY A 120 14.11 17.42 -8.99
C GLY A 120 12.62 17.21 -9.16
N ASN A 121 12.20 17.28 -10.42
CA ASN A 121 10.81 17.16 -10.82
C ASN A 121 10.55 15.76 -11.37
N GLN A 122 9.40 15.22 -11.00
CA GLN A 122 8.94 13.92 -11.45
C GLN A 122 7.55 14.03 -12.06
N ILE A 123 7.40 13.57 -13.29
CA ILE A 123 6.09 13.42 -13.93
C ILE A 123 5.46 12.11 -13.47
N LEU A 124 4.20 12.16 -13.03
CA LEU A 124 3.46 11.02 -12.51
C LEU A 124 2.58 10.37 -13.59
N THR A 125 2.15 11.13 -14.59
CA THR A 125 1.34 10.70 -15.73
C THR A 125 2.16 10.80 -17.02
N SER A 126 3.09 9.88 -17.25
CA SER A 126 3.97 9.92 -18.42
C SER A 126 4.17 8.60 -19.12
N MET A 127 3.29 7.60 -18.93
CA MET A 127 3.42 6.35 -19.69
C MET A 127 3.36 6.63 -21.19
N ASN A 128 2.49 7.54 -21.61
CA ASN A 128 2.37 7.93 -23.00
C ASN A 128 2.16 9.44 -23.15
N ARG A 129 3.26 10.17 -23.40
CA ARG A 129 3.24 11.65 -23.47
C ARG A 129 2.42 12.10 -24.67
N GLY A 130 1.54 13.07 -24.45
CA GLY A 130 0.66 13.63 -25.49
C GLY A 130 -0.57 12.78 -25.80
N VAL A 131 -0.87 11.76 -24.97
CA VAL A 131 -2.11 10.99 -25.08
C VAL A 131 -3.28 11.66 -24.40
N ALA A 132 -3.07 12.34 -23.27
CA ALA A 132 -4.12 13.06 -22.57
C ALA A 132 -3.55 14.19 -21.71
N ASP A 133 -4.38 15.22 -21.54
CA ASP A 133 -4.22 16.24 -20.52
C ASP A 133 -5.02 15.84 -19.29
N TYR A 134 -4.53 16.18 -18.10
CA TYR A 134 -5.10 15.80 -16.82
C TYR A 134 -5.53 17.02 -16.01
N GLU A 135 -6.50 16.81 -15.13
CA GLU A 135 -6.96 17.78 -14.15
C GLU A 135 -6.92 17.14 -12.77
N LEU A 136 -6.39 17.88 -11.80
CA LEU A 136 -6.19 17.40 -10.43
C LEU A 136 -6.86 18.39 -9.50
N SER A 137 -7.62 17.89 -8.54
CA SER A 137 -8.18 18.70 -7.48
C SER A 137 -8.04 18.03 -6.12
N PHE A 138 -7.83 18.86 -5.11
CA PHE A 138 -7.68 18.46 -3.72
C PHE A 138 -8.73 19.16 -2.88
N GLY A 139 -9.39 18.41 -2.00
CA GLY A 139 -10.40 18.94 -1.08
C GLY A 139 -10.26 18.35 0.32
N THR A 140 -10.69 19.09 1.33
CA THR A 140 -10.81 18.53 2.68
C THR A 140 -12.15 17.84 2.83
N ILE A 141 -12.14 16.57 3.23
CA ILE A 141 -13.36 15.80 3.50
C ILE A 141 -13.67 15.85 5.00
N ASP A 142 -12.66 15.61 5.83
CA ASP A 142 -12.81 15.59 7.28
C ASP A 142 -11.53 16.11 7.94
N VAL A 143 -11.63 17.29 8.58
CA VAL A 143 -10.49 17.94 9.25
C VAL A 143 -10.09 17.17 10.51
N ASP A 144 -11.05 16.66 11.29
CA ASP A 144 -10.81 16.04 12.59
C ASP A 144 -10.11 14.69 12.44
N ARG A 145 -10.44 13.96 11.36
CA ARG A 145 -9.83 12.67 11.03
C ARG A 145 -8.66 12.77 10.06
N ASN A 146 -8.25 13.99 9.67
CA ASN A 146 -7.19 14.25 8.69
C ASN A 146 -7.43 13.53 7.35
N ILE A 147 -8.67 13.57 6.84
CA ILE A 147 -9.05 12.94 5.57
C ILE A 147 -9.01 13.98 4.45
N LEU A 148 -8.18 13.71 3.46
CA LEU A 148 -8.03 14.49 2.24
C LEU A 148 -8.70 13.76 1.07
N GLY A 149 -9.52 14.48 0.32
CA GLY A 149 -10.08 14.06 -0.95
C GLY A 149 -9.17 14.47 -2.11
N ILE A 150 -9.00 13.57 -3.05
CA ILE A 150 -8.21 13.76 -4.27
C ILE A 150 -9.08 13.33 -5.45
N GLU A 151 -9.18 14.17 -6.47
CA GLU A 151 -9.81 13.82 -7.74
C GLU A 151 -8.82 14.06 -8.87
N LEU A 152 -8.59 13.03 -9.68
CA LEU A 152 -7.75 13.07 -10.87
C LEU A 152 -8.59 12.63 -12.06
N SER A 153 -8.67 13.49 -13.08
CA SER A 153 -9.44 13.23 -14.29
C SER A 153 -8.65 13.51 -15.56
N SER A 154 -9.06 12.88 -16.66
CA SER A 154 -8.60 13.19 -18.00
C SER A 154 -9.51 14.24 -18.64
N ARG A 155 -8.90 15.22 -19.29
CA ARG A 155 -9.58 16.25 -20.11
C ARG A 155 -9.77 15.80 -21.56
N ASP A 156 -9.27 14.64 -21.96
CA ASP A 156 -9.40 14.14 -23.33
C ASP A 156 -10.83 13.64 -23.61
N GLU A 157 -11.48 14.19 -24.64
CA GLU A 157 -12.83 13.80 -25.07
C GLU A 157 -12.92 12.34 -25.58
N LYS A 158 -11.83 11.79 -26.10
CA LYS A 158 -11.76 10.44 -26.67
C LYS A 158 -11.55 9.37 -25.61
N ALA A 159 -11.06 9.74 -24.43
CA ALA A 159 -10.81 8.85 -23.30
C ALA A 159 -11.17 9.52 -21.96
N PRO A 160 -12.44 9.91 -21.74
CA PRO A 160 -12.85 10.51 -20.49
C PRO A 160 -12.76 9.48 -19.37
N TYR A 161 -12.02 9.83 -18.32
CA TYR A 161 -11.91 9.02 -17.12
C TYR A 161 -11.66 9.91 -15.91
N SER A 162 -12.27 9.58 -14.77
CA SER A 162 -12.03 10.27 -13.49
C SER A 162 -11.90 9.24 -12.39
N LEU A 163 -11.01 9.51 -11.44
CA LEU A 163 -10.78 8.70 -10.26
C LEU A 163 -10.74 9.59 -9.03
N GLN A 164 -11.56 9.24 -8.04
CA GLN A 164 -11.61 9.90 -6.74
C GLN A 164 -11.00 8.97 -5.68
N SER A 165 -10.26 9.56 -4.74
CA SER A 165 -9.63 8.85 -3.62
C SER A 165 -9.78 9.67 -2.35
N GLU A 166 -10.03 9.00 -1.24
CA GLU A 166 -10.06 9.58 0.09
C GLU A 166 -8.94 8.94 0.92
N ILE A 167 -8.04 9.78 1.43
CA ILE A 167 -6.86 9.29 2.13
C ILE A 167 -6.80 9.89 3.52
N GLN A 168 -6.47 9.07 4.51
CA GLN A 168 -6.13 9.55 5.84
C GLN A 168 -4.64 9.87 5.91
N VAL A 169 -4.30 11.09 6.26
CA VAL A 169 -2.91 11.53 6.43
C VAL A 169 -2.44 11.13 7.82
N LEU A 170 -1.44 10.25 7.87
CA LEU A 170 -1.08 9.55 9.10
C LEU A 170 -0.13 10.33 10.00
N ASN A 171 0.57 11.33 9.45
CA ASN A 171 1.74 11.93 10.10
C ASN A 171 1.62 13.44 10.33
N ILE A 172 0.39 13.96 10.38
CA ILE A 172 0.15 15.38 10.66
C ILE A 172 0.58 15.73 12.09
N ARG A 173 1.30 16.85 12.24
CA ARG A 173 1.74 17.35 13.55
C ARG A 173 0.56 17.66 14.47
N PRO A 174 0.61 17.30 15.76
CA PRO A 174 -0.43 17.66 16.72
C PRO A 174 -0.66 19.17 16.75
N GLY A 175 -1.90 19.60 16.52
CA GLY A 175 -2.27 21.03 16.49
C GLY A 175 -2.00 21.76 15.18
N GLN A 176 -1.46 21.08 14.17
CA GLN A 176 -1.52 21.54 12.78
C GLN A 176 -2.63 20.77 12.06
N THR A 177 -3.51 21.48 11.39
CA THR A 177 -4.51 20.91 10.47
C THR A 177 -4.14 21.29 9.05
N PHE A 178 -4.92 20.84 8.07
CA PHE A 178 -4.85 21.38 6.72
C PHE A 178 -4.95 22.91 6.75
N MET A 179 -3.97 23.61 6.18
CA MET A 179 -4.00 25.08 6.12
C MET A 179 -4.53 25.55 4.77
N GLY A 180 -5.49 26.46 4.81
CA GLY A 180 -6.23 26.92 3.63
C GLY A 180 -7.60 26.24 3.49
N THR A 181 -8.36 26.66 2.48
CA THR A 181 -9.69 26.13 2.16
C THR A 181 -9.66 25.59 0.73
N GLY A 182 -10.04 24.33 0.54
CA GLY A 182 -10.20 23.71 -0.78
C GLY A 182 -11.55 24.05 -1.44
N PRO A 183 -11.76 23.64 -2.72
CA PRO A 183 -10.85 22.84 -3.53
C PRO A 183 -9.68 23.64 -4.14
N SER A 184 -8.52 23.00 -4.30
CA SER A 184 -7.33 23.57 -4.95
C SER A 184 -6.76 22.61 -6.00
N ASP A 185 -6.18 23.15 -7.07
CA ASP A 185 -5.48 22.38 -8.11
C ASP A 185 -4.05 21.98 -7.70
N THR A 186 -3.53 22.66 -6.69
CA THR A 186 -2.15 22.56 -6.22
C THR A 186 -2.14 22.33 -4.73
N ILE A 187 -1.29 21.40 -4.30
CA ILE A 187 -1.08 21.13 -2.87
C ILE A 187 0.40 21.16 -2.53
N TYR A 188 0.70 21.77 -1.39
CA TYR A 188 2.04 21.93 -0.86
C TYR A 188 2.16 21.11 0.42
N PHE A 189 3.21 20.31 0.53
CA PHE A 189 3.40 19.43 1.68
C PHE A 189 4.87 19.22 2.01
N THR A 190 5.15 18.84 3.26
CA THR A 190 6.51 18.51 3.71
C THR A 190 6.54 17.08 4.25
N LYS A 191 7.68 16.40 4.07
CA LYS A 191 7.92 15.05 4.61
C LYS A 191 9.09 14.99 5.60
N SER A 192 9.82 16.09 5.77
CA SER A 192 10.98 16.14 6.66
C SER A 192 10.58 16.42 8.11
N ILE A 193 11.16 15.65 9.01
CA ILE A 193 11.15 15.94 10.45
C ILE A 193 11.93 17.24 10.69
N SER A 194 11.34 18.21 11.38
CA SER A 194 11.97 19.50 11.68
C SER A 194 13.20 19.35 12.58
N GLN A 195 14.11 20.33 12.56
CA GLN A 195 15.30 20.32 13.43
C GLN A 195 14.94 20.24 14.93
N LYS A 196 13.82 20.87 15.32
CA LYS A 196 13.29 20.81 16.68
C LYS A 196 12.79 19.41 17.03
N GLU A 197 12.02 18.77 16.15
CA GLU A 197 11.57 17.39 16.35
C GLU A 197 12.72 16.39 16.32
N ARG A 198 13.76 16.63 15.51
CA ARG A 198 14.99 15.82 15.55
C ARG A 198 15.69 15.96 16.90
N ALA A 199 15.79 17.17 17.44
CA ALA A 199 16.36 17.41 18.76
C ALA A 199 15.51 16.77 19.87
N ASP A 200 14.18 16.89 19.79
CA ASP A 200 13.25 16.27 20.75
C ASP A 200 13.30 14.73 20.66
N ALA A 201 13.36 14.16 19.46
CA ALA A 201 13.55 12.73 19.22
C ALA A 201 14.92 12.25 19.71
N GLU A 202 15.97 13.07 19.60
CA GLU A 202 17.29 12.77 20.14
C GLU A 202 17.29 12.82 21.68
N VAL A 203 16.55 13.74 22.29
CA VAL A 203 16.32 13.76 23.75
C VAL A 203 15.55 12.52 24.22
N VAL A 204 14.52 12.09 23.48
CA VAL A 204 13.79 10.85 23.76
C VAL A 204 14.70 9.64 23.61
N ARG A 205 15.52 9.58 22.54
CA ARG A 205 16.52 8.53 22.33
C ARG A 205 17.53 8.47 23.47
N ARG A 206 18.02 9.62 23.96
CA ARG A 206 18.92 9.70 25.14
C ARG A 206 18.22 9.24 26.43
N ARG A 207 16.92 9.48 26.59
CA ARG A 207 16.13 8.98 27.74
C ARG A 207 15.87 7.47 27.70
N CYS A 208 15.87 6.85 26.52
CA CYS A 208 15.71 5.40 26.35
C CYS A 208 17.05 4.64 26.30
N LEU A 209 18.19 5.33 26.49
CA LEU A 209 19.52 4.76 26.26
C LEU A 209 19.98 3.77 27.36
N ILE A 210 19.47 3.86 28.59
CA ILE A 210 19.85 2.91 29.66
C ILE A 210 19.33 1.50 29.36
N SER A 211 18.17 1.39 28.70
CA SER A 211 17.67 0.12 28.16
C SER A 211 18.70 -0.44 27.18
N SER A 212 19.01 0.31 26.12
CA SER A 212 19.84 -0.16 25.01
C SER A 212 21.32 -0.40 25.33
N VAL A 213 21.88 0.22 26.39
CA VAL A 213 23.30 0.03 26.78
C VAL A 213 23.49 -1.30 27.54
N PHE A 214 22.53 -1.67 28.38
CA PHE A 214 22.67 -2.86 29.25
C PHE A 214 21.85 -4.06 28.77
N PHE A 215 20.75 -3.82 28.09
CA PHE A 215 19.76 -4.81 27.68
C PHE A 215 19.38 -4.61 26.20
N ASP A 216 19.01 -5.69 25.53
CA ASP A 216 18.33 -5.59 24.23
C ASP A 216 16.85 -5.28 24.46
N ASP A 217 16.17 -4.67 23.49
CA ASP A 217 14.76 -4.27 23.65
C ASP A 217 13.82 -5.48 23.89
N GLN A 218 14.29 -6.69 23.59
CA GLN A 218 13.62 -7.98 23.82
C GLN A 218 14.22 -8.81 24.97
N ASP A 219 15.07 -8.24 25.84
CA ASP A 219 15.64 -9.00 26.96
C ASP A 219 14.56 -9.27 28.04
N PRO A 220 14.25 -10.53 28.37
CA PRO A 220 13.23 -10.88 29.36
C PRO A 220 13.51 -10.35 30.78
N ASP A 221 14.74 -9.95 31.07
CA ASP A 221 15.09 -9.34 32.35
C ASP A 221 14.66 -7.87 32.42
N LEU A 222 14.53 -7.18 31.27
CA LEU A 222 14.04 -5.81 31.19
C LEU A 222 12.54 -5.72 31.53
N ASP A 223 11.77 -6.72 31.11
CA ASP A 223 10.33 -6.78 31.39
C ASP A 223 10.04 -6.96 32.89
N VAL A 224 10.92 -7.62 33.65
CA VAL A 224 10.83 -7.73 35.11
C VAL A 224 10.99 -6.37 35.79
N PHE A 225 11.92 -5.54 35.31
CA PHE A 225 12.08 -4.18 35.84
C PHE A 225 10.93 -3.26 35.45
N ARG A 226 10.38 -3.43 34.24
CA ARG A 226 9.20 -2.68 33.76
C ARG A 226 7.98 -3.01 34.64
N SER A 227 7.69 -4.29 34.89
CA SER A 227 6.57 -4.69 35.75
C SER A 227 6.78 -4.24 37.20
N PHE A 228 7.97 -4.41 37.78
CA PHE A 228 8.24 -3.94 39.14
C PHE A 228 8.04 -2.43 39.29
N ARG A 229 8.48 -1.65 38.29
CA ARG A 229 8.24 -0.21 38.26
C ARG A 229 6.75 0.10 38.24
N ASP A 230 6.01 -0.52 37.34
CA ASP A 230 4.63 -0.17 37.06
C ASP A 230 3.67 -0.69 38.15
N ASP A 231 3.92 -1.87 38.71
CA ASP A 231 3.05 -2.50 39.71
C ASP A 231 3.37 -2.03 41.15
N GLN A 232 4.64 -1.80 41.49
CA GLN A 232 5.07 -1.51 42.88
C GLN A 232 5.54 -0.07 43.09
N LEU A 233 6.36 0.48 42.18
CA LEU A 233 6.92 1.83 42.37
C LEU A 233 5.94 2.94 41.96
N GLN A 234 5.16 2.78 40.90
CA GLN A 234 4.22 3.83 40.47
C GLN A 234 3.05 4.00 41.44
N THR A 235 2.65 2.93 42.13
CA THR A 235 1.50 2.93 43.05
C THR A 235 1.79 3.71 44.35
N THR A 236 3.06 3.94 44.68
CA THR A 236 3.46 4.68 45.89
C THR A 236 3.95 6.11 45.58
N GLU A 237 3.61 7.07 46.44
CA GLU A 237 4.09 8.47 46.35
C GLU A 237 5.63 8.54 46.34
N VAL A 238 6.27 7.76 47.21
CA VAL A 238 7.73 7.66 47.30
C VAL A 238 8.33 7.02 46.04
N GLY A 239 7.69 5.99 45.49
CA GLY A 239 8.17 5.36 44.27
C GLY A 239 8.08 6.29 43.05
N ARG A 240 7.04 7.13 42.94
CA ARG A 240 6.96 8.21 41.92
C ARG A 240 8.08 9.25 42.05
N ILE A 241 8.59 9.51 43.25
CA ILE A 241 9.74 10.40 43.48
C ILE A 241 11.04 9.72 43.08
N LEU A 242 11.22 8.44 43.45
CA LEU A 242 12.39 7.65 43.05
C LEU A 242 12.50 7.48 41.54
N ILE A 243 11.38 7.23 40.85
CA ILE A 243 11.33 7.14 39.38
C ILE A 243 11.78 8.48 38.76
N ARG A 244 11.29 9.61 39.26
CA ARG A 244 11.70 10.95 38.79
C ARG A 244 13.18 11.21 39.02
N TRP A 245 13.70 10.86 40.19
CA TRP A 245 15.13 10.97 40.48
C TRP A 245 15.96 10.12 39.53
N TYR A 246 15.57 8.86 39.32
CA TYR A 246 16.21 7.94 38.38
C TYR A 246 16.26 8.51 36.96
N TYR A 247 15.14 9.01 36.42
CA TYR A 247 15.10 9.60 35.07
C TYR A 247 15.83 10.93 34.94
N ASN A 248 16.01 11.67 36.04
CA ASN A 248 16.80 12.91 36.03
C ASN A 248 18.31 12.66 36.08
N VAL A 249 18.76 11.60 36.79
CA VAL A 249 20.18 11.25 36.92
C VAL A 249 20.66 10.38 35.76
N SER A 250 19.75 9.57 35.20
CA SER A 250 19.92 8.65 34.08
C SER A 250 20.82 9.17 32.94
N PRO A 251 20.59 10.37 32.36
CA PRO A 251 21.33 10.83 31.18
C PRO A 251 22.81 11.09 31.48
N SER A 252 23.12 11.65 32.66
CA SER A 252 24.52 11.91 33.06
C SER A 252 25.31 10.63 33.32
N LEU A 253 24.63 9.55 33.73
CA LEU A 253 25.27 8.29 34.07
C LEU A 253 25.53 7.45 32.80
N SER A 254 24.65 7.50 31.81
CA SER A 254 24.81 6.76 30.55
C SER A 254 26.04 7.23 29.77
N ASP A 255 26.27 8.54 29.67
CA ASP A 255 27.39 9.11 28.92
C ASP A 255 28.74 8.69 29.53
N ALA A 256 28.83 8.65 30.87
CA ALA A 256 30.03 8.20 31.58
C ALA A 256 30.25 6.68 31.52
N LEU A 257 29.19 5.88 31.31
CA LEU A 257 29.25 4.42 31.25
C LEU A 257 29.55 3.88 29.84
N GLU A 258 29.39 4.69 28.80
CA GLU A 258 29.68 4.32 27.41
C GLU A 258 31.20 4.22 27.13
N GLU A 259 32.01 4.99 27.87
CA GLU A 259 33.46 5.07 27.65
C GLU A 259 34.26 3.88 28.22
N VAL A 260 33.65 3.01 29.04
CA VAL A 260 34.36 1.91 29.73
C VAL A 260 33.62 0.56 29.61
N PRO A 261 33.97 -0.30 28.63
CA PRO A 261 33.25 -1.56 28.36
C PRO A 261 33.33 -2.57 29.52
N LEU A 262 34.35 -2.46 30.38
CA LEU A 262 34.54 -3.32 31.55
C LEU A 262 33.50 -3.04 32.65
N VAL A 263 33.12 -1.77 32.82
CA VAL A 263 32.08 -1.36 33.79
C VAL A 263 30.71 -1.83 33.32
N GLN A 264 30.45 -1.80 32.01
CA GLN A 264 29.20 -2.30 31.44
C GLN A 264 28.96 -3.78 31.74
N GLY A 265 30.01 -4.62 31.64
CA GLY A 265 29.94 -6.04 31.99
C GLY A 265 29.58 -6.28 33.46
N ILE A 266 30.17 -5.51 34.37
CA ILE A 266 29.91 -5.60 35.82
C ILE A 266 28.48 -5.17 36.14
N VAL A 267 28.04 -4.03 35.58
CA VAL A 267 26.68 -3.51 35.78
C VAL A 267 25.65 -4.47 35.19
N ARG A 268 25.89 -5.05 34.01
CA ARG A 268 25.00 -6.05 33.40
C ARG A 268 24.90 -7.31 34.27
N ALA A 269 26.02 -7.81 34.79
CA ALA A 269 26.01 -8.96 35.70
C ALA A 269 25.25 -8.67 37.00
N PHE A 270 25.42 -7.47 37.58
CA PHE A 270 24.68 -7.03 38.75
C PHE A 270 23.18 -6.93 38.47
N MET A 271 22.79 -6.28 37.37
CA MET A 271 21.38 -6.09 37.03
C MET A 271 20.69 -7.41 36.68
N ARG A 272 21.36 -8.37 36.04
CA ARG A 272 20.82 -9.72 35.82
C ARG A 272 20.57 -10.48 37.12
N ASN A 273 21.49 -10.38 38.08
CA ASN A 273 21.29 -10.96 39.42
C ASN A 273 20.14 -10.26 40.17
N LEU A 274 19.96 -8.96 39.98
CA LEU A 274 18.85 -8.24 40.56
C LEU A 274 17.51 -8.61 39.92
N ALA A 275 17.47 -8.76 38.59
CA ALA A 275 16.29 -9.21 37.86
C ALA A 275 15.87 -10.63 38.28
N SER A 276 16.85 -11.53 38.44
CA SER A 276 16.57 -12.88 38.94
C SER A 276 16.04 -12.83 40.38
N TYR A 277 16.59 -11.99 41.25
CA TYR A 277 16.04 -11.80 42.60
C TYR A 277 14.59 -11.30 42.60
N LEU A 278 14.30 -10.25 41.80
CA LEU A 278 12.96 -9.67 41.70
C LEU A 278 11.93 -10.65 41.10
N ARG A 279 12.33 -11.47 40.12
CA ARG A 279 11.45 -12.50 39.53
C ARG A 279 11.00 -13.54 40.55
N TRP A 280 11.80 -13.79 41.59
CA TRP A 280 11.49 -14.76 42.64
C TRP A 280 10.71 -14.17 43.83
N GLN A 281 10.63 -12.84 43.97
CA GLN A 281 9.89 -12.16 45.05
C GLN A 281 8.42 -12.60 45.10
N ASP A 282 7.73 -12.61 43.97
CA ASP A 282 6.31 -12.97 43.91
C ASP A 282 6.07 -14.44 44.28
N THR A 283 7.00 -15.31 43.89
CA THR A 283 7.00 -16.74 44.23
C THR A 283 7.26 -16.98 45.72
N PHE A 284 8.18 -16.23 46.33
CA PHE A 284 8.49 -16.34 47.76
C PHE A 284 7.33 -15.84 48.64
N HIS A 285 6.62 -14.78 48.25
CA HIS A 285 5.43 -14.33 48.98
C HIS A 285 4.30 -15.38 48.98
N LEU A 286 4.04 -16.03 47.84
CA LEU A 286 3.04 -17.10 47.76
C LEU A 286 3.43 -18.32 48.60
N LEU A 287 4.69 -18.73 48.58
CA LEU A 287 5.19 -19.83 49.42
C LEU A 287 5.15 -19.49 50.91
N PHE A 288 5.47 -18.25 51.30
CA PHE A 288 5.41 -17.83 52.69
C PHE A 288 3.96 -17.75 53.21
N VAL A 289 3.03 -17.22 52.42
CA VAL A 289 1.61 -17.15 52.80
C VAL A 289 0.99 -18.55 52.91
N THR A 290 1.31 -19.46 51.98
CA THR A 290 0.79 -20.84 52.00
C THR A 290 1.38 -21.67 53.16
N THR A 291 2.67 -21.52 53.46
CA THR A 291 3.29 -22.17 54.62
C THR A 291 2.79 -21.60 55.95
N PHE A 292 2.58 -20.29 56.03
CA PHE A 292 2.01 -19.66 57.22
C PHE A 292 0.54 -20.05 57.44
N ALA A 293 -0.27 -20.12 56.38
CA ALA A 293 -1.66 -20.57 56.45
C ALA A 293 -1.78 -22.04 56.87
N THR A 294 -0.91 -22.92 56.35
CA THR A 294 -0.88 -24.33 56.76
C THR A 294 -0.38 -24.52 58.19
N ALA A 295 0.57 -23.69 58.66
CA ALA A 295 0.99 -23.66 60.05
C ALA A 295 -0.13 -23.18 61.01
N LEU A 296 -0.92 -22.17 60.61
CA LEU A 296 -2.07 -21.72 61.41
C LEU A 296 -3.18 -22.79 61.46
N LEU A 297 -3.41 -23.50 60.36
CA LEU A 297 -4.36 -24.62 60.33
C LEU A 297 -3.90 -25.79 61.20
N SER A 298 -2.60 -26.13 61.21
CA SER A 298 -2.07 -27.22 62.03
C SER A 298 -2.07 -26.88 63.54
N VAL A 299 -1.80 -25.62 63.92
CA VAL A 299 -1.93 -25.13 65.30
C VAL A 299 -3.41 -25.08 65.73
N GLY A 300 -4.31 -24.68 64.83
CA GLY A 300 -5.76 -24.70 65.06
C GLY A 300 -6.33 -26.12 65.24
N TRP A 301 -5.83 -27.08 64.46
CA TRP A 301 -6.15 -28.51 64.60
C TRP A 301 -5.59 -29.10 65.90
N GLY A 302 -4.35 -28.75 66.28
CA GLY A 302 -3.73 -29.17 67.53
C GLY A 302 -4.52 -28.76 68.77
N ARG A 303 -5.09 -27.54 68.77
CA ARG A 303 -5.96 -27.04 69.86
C ARG A 303 -7.36 -27.67 69.90
N ARG A 304 -7.92 -28.11 68.77
CA ARG A 304 -9.19 -28.86 68.77
C ARG A 304 -9.01 -30.30 69.24
N ARG A 305 -7.90 -30.93 68.88
CA ARG A 305 -7.61 -32.32 69.27
C ARG A 305 -7.30 -32.47 70.76
N SER A 306 -6.70 -31.46 71.40
CA SER A 306 -6.45 -31.47 72.85
C SER A 306 -7.71 -31.26 73.69
N ARG A 307 -8.74 -30.56 73.18
CA ARG A 307 -10.04 -30.47 73.88
C ARG A 307 -10.86 -31.76 73.81
N LEU A 308 -10.74 -32.54 72.73
CA LEU A 308 -11.48 -33.80 72.57
C LEU A 308 -10.87 -34.99 73.35
N LEU A 309 -9.63 -34.87 73.87
CA LEU A 309 -8.99 -35.87 74.73
C LEU A 309 -9.14 -35.59 76.23
N MET A 310 -9.81 -34.50 76.62
CA MET A 310 -10.19 -34.23 78.03
C MET A 310 -11.64 -34.60 78.34
N GLU A 311 -12.43 -35.04 77.35
CA GLU A 311 -13.82 -35.49 77.52
C GLU A 311 -14.02 -37.01 77.26
N LEU A 312 -12.93 -37.79 77.32
CA LEU A 312 -12.93 -39.25 77.40
C LEU A 312 -12.19 -39.69 78.65
#